data_AF-X1P3L2-F1
#
_entry.id   AF-X1P3L2-F1
#
_cell.length_a   1.000
_cell.length_b   1.000
_cell.length_c   1.000
_cell.angle_alpha   90.00
_cell.angle_beta   90.00
_cell.angle_gamma   90.00
#
_symmetry.space_group_name_H-M   'P 1'
#
loop_
_entity.id
_entity.type
_entity.pdbx_description
1 polymer ?
#
loop_
_entity_poly.entity_id
_entity_poly.type
_entity_poly.pdbx_seq_one_letter_code
_entity_poly.pdbx_strand_id
1 'polypeptide(L)'
;QKSDKIVVCGLGGSAIGGDILKTLLKQSLEIPILVNRNYALPAAVNEKTLTFIISYSGNTEETLTAYKEAMGRKSHLISICSGGKLKELSEKDKVPCLLVPPGMPPRTTIGYLFIPFLKILERLKWTNIYKQNYDELLEVLNDIRERYRPDVPLSENPAKALSQKLVGKIPLIYGVEGKTDVVAHRLKTQFNENSKIIAFWDVFPELSHNEIVAWGKEGKVDFQQFYPLFIRDVEEGERIKRRIEVTQSIITERKVGWEEIW
;
A
#
# COMPACT_ATOMS: atom_id res chain seq x y z
N GLN A 1 10.27 -24.09 12.76
CA GLN A 1 9.82 -23.58 14.08
C GLN A 1 8.71 -22.57 13.86
N LYS A 2 7.74 -22.45 14.77
CA LYS A 2 6.63 -21.48 14.64
C LYS A 2 7.18 -20.07 14.83
N SER A 3 6.97 -19.19 13.85
CA SER A 3 7.33 -17.77 13.97
C SER A 3 6.25 -17.01 14.74
N ASP A 4 6.62 -16.03 15.55
CA ASP A 4 5.71 -15.22 16.38
C ASP A 4 5.44 -13.82 15.81
N LYS A 5 6.06 -13.47 14.68
CA LYS A 5 5.88 -12.23 13.93
C LYS A 5 6.34 -12.37 12.47
N ILE A 6 5.80 -11.48 11.64
CA ILE A 6 6.17 -11.36 10.23
C ILE A 6 6.84 -9.99 10.02
N VAL A 7 7.95 -9.99 9.29
CA VAL A 7 8.61 -8.76 8.85
C VAL A 7 8.69 -8.78 7.33
N VAL A 8 8.28 -7.69 6.68
CA VAL A 8 8.39 -7.53 5.23
C VAL A 8 9.40 -6.44 4.95
N CYS A 9 10.52 -6.80 4.34
CA CYS A 9 11.57 -5.87 3.93
C CYS A 9 11.45 -5.60 2.44
N GLY A 10 11.31 -4.33 2.07
CA GLY A 10 11.22 -3.90 0.69
C GLY A 10 10.96 -2.41 0.62
N LEU A 11 11.12 -1.84 -0.57
CA LEU A 11 10.91 -0.40 -0.80
C LEU A 11 9.83 -0.19 -1.87
N GLY A 12 9.10 0.93 -1.76
CA GLY A 12 8.09 1.34 -2.73
C GLY A 12 7.09 0.22 -3.07
N GLY A 13 7.04 -0.16 -4.35
CA GLY A 13 6.18 -1.25 -4.83
C GLY A 13 6.46 -2.63 -4.25
N SER A 14 7.65 -2.87 -3.69
CA SER A 14 7.97 -4.12 -2.99
C SER A 14 7.61 -4.10 -1.51
N ALA A 15 7.44 -2.92 -0.91
CA ALA A 15 7.02 -2.77 0.48
C ALA A 15 5.49 -2.81 0.65
N ILE A 16 4.77 -2.25 -0.34
CA ILE A 16 3.32 -2.03 -0.24
C ILE A 16 2.54 -3.32 0.01
N GLY A 17 3.00 -4.47 -0.51
CA GLY A 17 2.35 -5.75 -0.28
C GLY A 17 2.31 -6.13 1.21
N GLY A 18 3.32 -5.73 1.97
CA GLY A 18 3.32 -5.89 3.43
C GLY A 18 2.30 -5.00 4.13
N ASP A 19 2.12 -3.76 3.67
CA ASP A 19 1.08 -2.88 4.23
C ASP A 19 -0.31 -3.43 3.90
N ILE A 20 -0.54 -3.85 2.66
CA ILE A 20 -1.83 -4.43 2.23
C ILE A 20 -2.13 -5.65 3.10
N LEU A 21 -1.15 -6.53 3.32
CA LEU A 21 -1.34 -7.68 4.18
C LEU A 21 -1.69 -7.28 5.62
N LYS A 22 -0.97 -6.29 6.17
CA LYS A 22 -1.22 -5.79 7.52
C LYS A 22 -2.66 -5.29 7.67
N THR A 23 -3.17 -4.55 6.68
CA THR A 23 -4.55 -4.05 6.70
C THR A 23 -5.55 -5.17 6.47
N LEU A 24 -5.35 -6.01 5.45
CA LEU A 24 -6.24 -7.13 5.11
C LEU A 24 -6.41 -8.13 6.26
N LEU A 25 -5.33 -8.44 6.97
CA LEU A 25 -5.33 -9.46 8.00
C LEU A 25 -5.40 -8.90 9.43
N LYS A 26 -5.64 -7.59 9.59
CA LYS A 26 -5.63 -6.92 10.90
C LYS A 26 -6.51 -7.60 11.95
N GLN A 27 -7.66 -8.15 11.54
CA GLN A 27 -8.63 -8.78 12.44
C GLN A 27 -8.48 -10.31 12.54
N SER A 28 -7.74 -10.94 11.63
CA SER A 28 -7.66 -12.40 11.52
C SER A 28 -6.29 -12.99 11.89
N LEU A 29 -5.25 -12.16 11.89
CA LEU A 29 -3.88 -12.59 12.20
C LEU A 29 -3.50 -12.22 13.63
N GLU A 30 -3.14 -13.24 14.42
CA GLU A 30 -2.77 -13.09 15.83
C GLU A 30 -1.34 -12.56 16.05
N ILE A 31 -0.50 -12.61 15.02
CA ILE A 31 0.90 -12.19 15.08
C ILE A 31 1.09 -10.85 14.36
N PRO A 32 1.98 -9.97 14.85
CA PRO A 32 2.19 -8.66 14.24
C PRO A 32 2.89 -8.78 12.88
N ILE A 33 2.50 -7.90 11.96
CA ILE A 33 3.19 -7.65 10.70
C ILE A 33 3.91 -6.31 10.79
N LEU A 34 5.21 -6.33 10.56
CA LEU A 34 6.07 -5.15 10.48
C LEU A 34 6.52 -4.96 9.03
N VAL A 35 6.48 -3.73 8.53
CA VAL A 35 7.02 -3.41 7.21
C VAL A 35 8.26 -2.54 7.37
N ASN A 36 9.41 -3.05 6.93
CA ASN A 36 10.68 -2.38 7.00
C ASN A 36 11.05 -1.80 5.62
N ARG A 37 11.12 -0.47 5.55
CA ARG A 37 11.52 0.30 4.36
C ARG A 37 12.92 0.90 4.52
N ASN A 38 13.76 0.31 5.37
CA ASN A 38 15.04 0.86 5.77
C ASN A 38 16.15 -0.21 5.69
N TYR A 39 17.40 0.24 5.75
CA TYR A 39 18.60 -0.60 5.76
C TYR A 39 18.63 -1.54 6.98
N ALA A 40 18.37 -0.99 8.16
CA ALA A 40 18.45 -1.73 9.42
C ALA A 40 17.11 -2.36 9.80
N LEU A 41 17.18 -3.59 10.29
CA LEU A 41 16.01 -4.31 10.80
C LEU A 41 15.62 -3.81 12.21
N PRO A 42 14.31 -3.78 12.51
CA PRO A 42 13.84 -3.55 13.88
C PRO A 42 14.52 -4.50 14.88
N ALA A 43 14.79 -4.02 16.10
CA ALA A 43 15.41 -4.85 17.15
C ALA A 43 14.59 -6.12 17.47
N ALA A 44 13.28 -6.10 17.19
CA ALA A 44 12.39 -7.24 17.38
C ALA A 44 12.73 -8.47 16.52
N VAL A 45 13.51 -8.34 15.43
CA VAL A 45 13.84 -9.45 14.52
C VAL A 45 14.84 -10.43 15.14
N ASN A 46 14.50 -11.71 15.15
CA ASN A 46 15.24 -12.83 15.74
C ASN A 46 14.85 -14.18 15.09
N GLU A 47 15.29 -15.30 15.66
CA GLU A 47 15.05 -16.66 15.17
C GLU A 47 13.58 -17.09 15.16
N LYS A 48 12.70 -16.37 15.86
CA LYS A 48 11.25 -16.57 15.84
C LYS A 48 10.54 -15.68 14.82
N THR A 49 11.28 -14.99 13.96
CA THR A 49 10.71 -14.07 12.97
C THR A 49 10.67 -14.72 11.60
N LEU A 50 9.52 -14.63 10.90
CA LEU A 50 9.44 -14.89 9.47
C LEU A 50 9.66 -13.58 8.73
N THR A 51 10.77 -13.48 8.00
CA THR A 51 11.13 -12.28 7.24
C THR A 51 11.00 -12.54 5.75
N PHE A 52 10.13 -11.76 5.10
CA PHE A 52 10.06 -11.68 3.66
C PHE A 52 11.01 -10.60 3.15
N ILE A 53 11.85 -10.97 2.19
CA ILE A 53 12.78 -10.06 1.52
C ILE A 53 12.27 -9.87 0.09
N ILE A 54 11.70 -8.70 -0.19
CA ILE A 54 11.00 -8.43 -1.45
C ILE A 54 11.70 -7.29 -2.18
N SER A 55 12.24 -7.59 -3.34
CA SER A 55 12.79 -6.59 -4.26
C SER A 55 12.49 -7.02 -5.69
N TYR A 56 11.67 -6.25 -6.40
CA TYR A 56 11.34 -6.59 -7.79
C TYR A 56 12.60 -6.73 -8.66
N SER A 57 13.52 -5.76 -8.60
CA SER A 57 14.79 -5.82 -9.34
C SER A 57 15.78 -6.84 -8.77
N GLY A 58 15.61 -7.25 -7.51
CA GLY A 58 16.56 -8.06 -6.75
C GLY A 58 17.85 -7.33 -6.37
N ASN A 59 17.95 -6.02 -6.64
CA ASN A 59 19.17 -5.23 -6.47
C ASN A 59 19.01 -4.03 -5.53
N THR A 60 17.86 -3.86 -4.88
CA THR A 60 17.62 -2.75 -3.95
C THR A 60 18.57 -2.85 -2.75
N GLU A 61 19.42 -1.84 -2.57
CA GLU A 61 20.53 -1.84 -1.60
C GLU A 61 20.05 -2.04 -0.16
N GLU A 62 19.02 -1.30 0.24
CA GLU A 62 18.38 -1.40 1.55
C GLU A 62 17.89 -2.83 1.82
N THR A 63 17.26 -3.43 0.81
CA THR A 63 16.67 -4.77 0.92
C THR A 63 17.74 -5.85 0.99
N LEU A 64 18.85 -5.69 0.26
CA LEU A 64 20.00 -6.61 0.33
C LEU A 64 20.74 -6.48 1.67
N THR A 65 20.78 -5.29 2.25
CA THR A 65 21.34 -5.05 3.58
C THR A 65 20.49 -5.74 4.64
N ALA A 66 19.17 -5.52 4.60
CA ALA A 66 18.21 -6.17 5.49
C ALA A 66 18.25 -7.71 5.36
N TYR A 67 18.43 -8.24 4.14
CA TYR A 67 18.62 -9.69 3.91
C TYR A 67 19.79 -10.24 4.72
N LYS A 68 20.98 -9.63 4.59
CA LYS A 68 22.20 -10.10 5.28
C LYS A 68 22.03 -10.03 6.79
N GLU A 69 21.43 -8.97 7.28
CA GLU A 69 21.17 -8.80 8.71
C GLU A 69 20.18 -9.84 9.24
N ALA A 70 19.07 -10.09 8.54
CA ALA A 70 18.08 -11.09 8.94
C ALA A 70 18.68 -12.49 8.97
N MET A 71 19.56 -12.81 8.01
CA MET A 71 20.30 -14.07 7.95
C MET A 71 21.25 -14.20 9.16
N GLY A 72 22.00 -13.14 9.49
CA GLY A 72 22.87 -13.11 10.67
C GLY A 72 22.11 -13.26 12.00
N ARG A 73 20.88 -12.73 12.06
CA ARG A 73 19.96 -12.87 13.20
C ARG A 73 19.16 -14.19 13.20
N LYS A 74 19.46 -15.10 12.26
CA LYS A 74 18.85 -16.42 12.11
C LYS A 74 17.32 -16.39 11.93
N SER A 75 16.78 -15.30 11.40
CA SER A 75 15.35 -15.23 11.04
C SER A 75 15.03 -16.23 9.92
N HIS A 76 13.81 -16.77 9.91
CA HIS A 76 13.33 -17.57 8.80
C HIS A 76 13.12 -16.66 7.58
N LEU A 77 13.84 -16.91 6.49
CA LEU A 77 13.81 -16.04 5.31
C LEU A 77 13.01 -16.63 4.15
N ILE A 78 12.31 -15.77 3.42
CA ILE A 78 11.73 -16.04 2.11
C ILE A 78 11.96 -14.85 1.21
N SER A 79 12.54 -15.08 0.04
CA SER A 79 12.83 -14.03 -0.95
C SER A 79 11.80 -14.02 -2.08
N ILE A 80 11.45 -12.83 -2.58
CA ILE A 80 10.63 -12.64 -3.78
C ILE A 80 11.29 -11.58 -4.67
N CYS A 81 11.65 -11.95 -5.90
CA CYS A 81 12.31 -11.05 -6.84
C CYS A 81 12.14 -11.50 -8.30
N SER A 82 12.55 -10.68 -9.27
CA SER A 82 12.63 -11.12 -10.68
C SER A 82 14.02 -11.65 -11.08
N GLY A 83 14.99 -11.60 -10.17
CA GLY A 83 16.38 -12.01 -10.42
C GLY A 83 17.36 -11.22 -9.55
N GLY A 84 18.48 -10.82 -10.14
CA GLY A 84 19.47 -9.94 -9.51
C GLY A 84 20.20 -10.57 -8.32
N LYS A 85 20.83 -9.72 -7.52
CA LYS A 85 21.69 -10.16 -6.41
C LYS A 85 20.93 -10.95 -5.34
N LEU A 86 19.67 -10.59 -5.10
CA LEU A 86 18.83 -11.27 -4.13
C LEU A 86 18.60 -12.75 -4.51
N LYS A 87 18.39 -13.05 -5.81
CA LYS A 87 18.31 -14.43 -6.29
C LYS A 87 19.62 -15.18 -6.02
N GLU A 88 20.76 -14.61 -6.45
CA GLU A 88 22.08 -15.24 -6.27
C GLU A 88 22.38 -15.55 -4.80
N LEU A 89 22.09 -14.60 -3.90
CA LEU A 89 22.29 -14.77 -2.47
C LEU A 89 21.37 -15.85 -1.91
N SER A 90 20.09 -15.83 -2.30
CA SER A 90 19.12 -16.81 -1.81
C SER A 90 19.49 -18.23 -2.24
N GLU A 91 19.94 -18.43 -3.48
CA GLU A 91 20.42 -19.72 -3.97
C GLU A 91 21.66 -20.19 -3.21
N LYS A 92 22.65 -19.31 -3.03
CA LYS A 92 23.88 -19.59 -2.29
C LYS A 92 23.59 -20.01 -0.84
N ASP A 93 22.72 -19.28 -0.17
CA ASP A 93 22.41 -19.48 1.25
C ASP A 93 21.26 -20.49 1.47
N LYS A 94 20.74 -21.09 0.39
CA LYS A 94 19.61 -22.03 0.39
C LYS A 94 18.32 -21.46 1.02
N VAL A 95 18.12 -20.16 0.86
CA VAL A 95 16.88 -19.46 1.23
C VAL A 95 15.83 -19.68 0.12
N PRO A 96 14.59 -20.07 0.45
CA PRO A 96 13.50 -20.16 -0.53
C PRO A 96 13.32 -18.83 -1.27
N CYS A 97 13.40 -18.87 -2.60
CA CYS A 97 13.25 -17.70 -3.45
C CYS A 97 12.19 -17.94 -4.51
N LEU A 98 11.17 -17.08 -4.54
CA LEU A 98 10.14 -17.09 -5.56
C LEU A 98 10.46 -16.06 -6.64
N LEU A 99 10.50 -16.52 -7.90
CA LEU A 99 10.74 -15.65 -9.05
C LEU A 99 9.43 -15.13 -9.63
N VAL A 100 9.42 -13.82 -9.94
CA VAL A 100 8.32 -13.15 -10.64
C VAL A 100 8.79 -12.66 -12.02
N PRO A 101 7.88 -12.46 -13.00
CA PRO A 101 8.27 -12.03 -14.34
C PRO A 101 9.03 -10.68 -14.33
N PRO A 102 10.19 -10.58 -15.01
CA PRO A 102 10.96 -9.34 -15.12
C PRO A 102 10.36 -8.38 -16.16
N GLY A 103 10.99 -7.21 -16.33
CA GLY A 103 10.72 -6.29 -17.45
C GLY A 103 9.63 -5.24 -17.20
N MET A 104 9.09 -5.15 -15.99
CA MET A 104 8.06 -4.17 -15.63
C MET A 104 8.59 -3.12 -14.64
N PRO A 105 8.06 -1.87 -14.65
CA PRO A 105 8.31 -0.94 -13.57
C PRO A 105 7.75 -1.48 -12.24
N PRO A 106 8.48 -1.46 -11.11
CA PRO A 106 8.00 -2.02 -9.82
C PRO A 106 6.65 -1.45 -9.34
N ARG A 107 6.30 -0.23 -9.74
CA ARG A 107 5.00 0.39 -9.42
C ARG A 107 3.80 -0.25 -10.13
N THR A 108 4.01 -1.09 -11.14
CA THR A 108 2.95 -1.82 -11.84
C THR A 108 2.88 -3.30 -11.45
N THR A 109 3.74 -3.78 -10.56
CA THR A 109 3.93 -5.21 -10.30
C THR A 109 3.29 -5.69 -9.00
N ILE A 110 2.31 -4.94 -8.47
CA ILE A 110 1.74 -5.21 -7.14
C ILE A 110 1.15 -6.61 -7.03
N GLY A 111 0.40 -7.07 -8.04
CA GLY A 111 -0.17 -8.42 -8.06
C GLY A 111 0.91 -9.50 -8.04
N TYR A 112 1.99 -9.31 -8.80
CA TYR A 112 3.12 -10.26 -8.83
C TYR A 112 3.89 -10.32 -7.51
N LEU A 113 3.92 -9.24 -6.73
CA LEU A 113 4.64 -9.23 -5.45
C LEU A 113 3.75 -9.63 -4.27
N PHE A 114 2.46 -9.29 -4.32
CA PHE A 114 1.52 -9.53 -3.24
C PHE A 114 0.87 -10.92 -3.27
N ILE A 115 0.44 -11.41 -4.44
CA ILE A 115 -0.27 -12.70 -4.51
C ILE A 115 0.62 -13.88 -4.10
N PRO A 116 1.88 -14.00 -4.58
CA PRO A 116 2.75 -15.08 -4.12
C PRO A 116 3.03 -15.01 -2.62
N PHE A 117 3.22 -13.79 -2.10
CA PHE A 117 3.41 -13.53 -0.68
C PHE A 117 2.22 -14.04 0.15
N LEU A 118 0.99 -13.68 -0.21
CA LEU A 118 -0.23 -14.14 0.43
C LEU A 118 -0.40 -15.68 0.33
N LYS A 119 -0.14 -16.25 -0.85
CA LYS A 119 -0.20 -17.71 -1.07
C LYS A 119 0.78 -18.50 -0.22
N ILE A 120 1.97 -17.95 0.01
CA ILE A 120 2.96 -18.57 0.90
C ILE A 120 2.41 -18.61 2.33
N LEU A 121 1.81 -17.52 2.81
CA LEU A 121 1.20 -17.47 4.15
C LEU A 121 0.03 -18.44 4.29
N GLU A 122 -0.88 -18.52 3.30
CA GLU A 122 -1.95 -19.53 3.27
C GLU A 122 -1.41 -20.97 3.39
N ARG A 123 -0.27 -21.26 2.74
CA ARG A 123 0.37 -22.59 2.76
C ARG A 123 1.08 -22.91 4.05
N LEU A 124 1.62 -21.90 4.74
CA LEU A 124 2.39 -22.12 5.96
C LEU A 124 1.51 -22.68 7.10
N LYS A 125 0.18 -22.57 7.03
CA LYS A 125 -0.78 -23.04 8.06
C LYS A 125 -0.48 -22.53 9.49
N TRP A 126 0.45 -21.58 9.63
CA TRP A 126 0.86 -20.98 10.90
C TRP A 126 -0.10 -19.89 11.36
N THR A 127 -0.96 -19.48 10.45
CA THR A 127 -1.87 -18.36 10.57
C THR A 127 -3.23 -18.87 10.14
N ASN A 128 -4.29 -18.54 10.86
CA ASN A 128 -5.67 -18.89 10.50
C ASN A 128 -6.19 -18.00 9.35
N ILE A 129 -5.32 -17.74 8.37
CA ILE A 129 -5.66 -17.01 7.15
C ILE A 129 -6.56 -17.94 6.36
N TYR A 130 -7.85 -17.64 6.37
CA TYR A 130 -8.79 -18.28 5.47
C TYR A 130 -8.37 -18.03 4.04
N LYS A 131 -8.57 -19.06 3.20
CA LYS A 131 -8.33 -18.95 1.76
C LYS A 131 -9.11 -17.75 1.23
N GLN A 132 -8.41 -16.81 0.61
CA GLN A 132 -9.05 -15.63 0.02
C GLN A 132 -9.84 -16.02 -1.23
N ASN A 133 -10.84 -15.21 -1.59
CA ASN A 133 -11.65 -15.42 -2.78
C ASN A 133 -10.94 -14.87 -4.03
N TYR A 134 -10.07 -15.67 -4.63
CA TYR A 134 -9.30 -15.26 -5.80
C TYR A 134 -10.14 -15.11 -7.07
N ASP A 135 -11.25 -15.83 -7.17
CA ASP A 135 -12.13 -15.78 -8.34
C ASP A 135 -12.86 -14.43 -8.39
N GLU A 136 -13.43 -14.01 -7.25
CA GLU A 136 -14.02 -12.67 -7.08
C GLU A 136 -12.97 -11.56 -7.31
N LEU A 137 -11.76 -11.70 -6.77
CA LEU A 137 -10.68 -10.73 -7.01
C LEU A 137 -10.41 -10.54 -8.51
N LEU A 138 -10.37 -11.64 -9.27
CA LEU A 138 -10.13 -11.58 -10.72
C LEU A 138 -11.32 -10.98 -11.48
N GLU A 139 -12.54 -11.29 -11.07
CA GLU A 139 -13.77 -10.70 -11.62
C GLU A 139 -13.76 -9.18 -11.44
N VAL A 140 -13.57 -8.70 -10.22
CA VAL A 140 -13.50 -7.27 -9.89
C VAL A 140 -12.37 -6.57 -10.67
N LEU A 141 -11.18 -7.18 -10.74
CA LEU A 141 -10.06 -6.60 -11.50
C LEU A 141 -10.33 -6.53 -13.00
N ASN A 142 -11.04 -7.50 -13.59
CA ASN A 142 -11.42 -7.46 -14.99
C ASN A 142 -12.44 -6.34 -15.25
N ASP A 143 -13.44 -6.19 -14.39
CA ASP A 143 -14.44 -5.12 -14.51
C ASP A 143 -13.81 -3.73 -14.40
N ILE A 144 -12.91 -3.55 -13.43
CA ILE A 144 -12.11 -2.32 -13.28
C ILE A 144 -11.30 -2.12 -14.56
N ARG A 145 -10.59 -3.15 -15.05
CA ARG A 145 -9.78 -3.02 -16.27
C ARG A 145 -10.61 -2.50 -17.43
N GLU A 146 -11.76 -3.12 -17.72
CA GLU A 146 -12.60 -2.73 -18.86
C GLU A 146 -13.14 -1.30 -18.70
N ARG A 147 -13.54 -0.90 -17.50
CA ARG A 147 -14.05 0.46 -17.22
C ARG A 147 -12.99 1.55 -17.42
N TYR A 148 -11.73 1.27 -17.11
CA TYR A 148 -10.66 2.28 -17.08
C TYR A 148 -9.72 2.25 -18.29
N ARG A 149 -10.06 1.52 -19.36
CA ARG A 149 -9.17 1.41 -20.54
C ARG A 149 -8.92 2.77 -21.21
N PRO A 150 -7.78 2.92 -21.92
CA PRO A 150 -7.47 4.13 -22.69
C PRO A 150 -8.48 4.45 -23.79
N ASP A 151 -9.21 3.48 -24.32
CA ASP A 151 -10.20 3.65 -25.39
C ASP A 151 -11.62 3.96 -24.88
N VAL A 152 -11.91 3.76 -23.58
CA VAL A 152 -13.21 4.17 -22.99
C VAL A 152 -13.31 5.71 -22.99
N PRO A 153 -14.39 6.31 -23.51
CA PRO A 153 -14.52 7.76 -23.59
C PRO A 153 -14.54 8.41 -22.21
N LEU A 154 -14.17 9.71 -22.17
CA LEU A 154 -14.08 10.50 -20.94
C LEU A 154 -15.37 10.46 -20.10
N SER A 155 -16.53 10.52 -20.74
CA SER A 155 -17.85 10.52 -20.10
C SER A 155 -18.17 9.22 -19.34
N GLU A 156 -17.50 8.13 -19.67
CA GLU A 156 -17.73 6.79 -19.12
C GLU A 156 -16.55 6.27 -18.30
N ASN A 157 -15.45 7.03 -18.23
CA ASN A 157 -14.24 6.65 -17.53
C ASN A 157 -14.01 7.57 -16.31
N PRO A 158 -14.35 7.11 -15.09
CA PRO A 158 -14.24 7.95 -13.89
C PRO A 158 -12.81 8.44 -13.62
N ALA A 159 -11.78 7.65 -13.97
CA ALA A 159 -10.39 8.05 -13.76
C ALA A 159 -9.99 9.19 -14.72
N LYS A 160 -10.48 9.18 -15.96
CA LYS A 160 -10.28 10.30 -16.90
C LYS A 160 -11.07 11.53 -16.47
N ALA A 161 -12.30 11.36 -16.01
CA ALA A 161 -13.10 12.48 -15.52
C ALA A 161 -12.45 13.13 -14.29
N LEU A 162 -11.96 12.32 -13.35
CA LEU A 162 -11.23 12.80 -12.18
C LEU A 162 -9.91 13.48 -12.55
N SER A 163 -9.16 12.93 -13.52
CA SER A 163 -7.87 13.53 -13.91
C SER A 163 -8.01 14.95 -14.46
N GLN A 164 -9.11 15.27 -15.15
CA GLN A 164 -9.41 16.63 -15.59
C GLN A 164 -9.60 17.60 -14.42
N LYS A 165 -10.24 17.17 -13.34
CA LYS A 165 -10.45 17.99 -12.13
C LYS A 165 -9.14 18.25 -11.37
N LEU A 166 -8.16 17.37 -11.52
CA LEU A 166 -6.87 17.41 -10.84
C LEU A 166 -5.78 18.21 -11.59
N VAL A 167 -6.03 18.66 -12.82
CA VAL A 167 -5.05 19.46 -13.57
C VAL A 167 -4.72 20.74 -12.81
N GLY A 168 -3.43 20.95 -12.53
CA GLY A 168 -2.94 22.11 -11.78
C GLY A 168 -3.24 22.08 -10.28
N LYS A 169 -3.69 20.94 -9.74
CA LYS A 169 -3.97 20.75 -8.30
C LYS A 169 -2.94 19.84 -7.64
N ILE A 170 -2.80 20.00 -6.33
CA ILE A 170 -2.07 19.12 -5.43
C ILE A 170 -3.08 18.17 -4.76
N PRO A 171 -3.03 16.85 -5.04
CA PRO A 171 -3.93 15.90 -4.41
C PRO A 171 -3.67 15.78 -2.90
N LEU A 172 -4.74 15.80 -2.11
CA LEU A 172 -4.75 15.45 -0.69
C LEU A 172 -5.58 14.18 -0.52
N ILE A 173 -4.93 13.04 -0.31
CA ILE A 173 -5.59 11.74 -0.39
C ILE A 173 -5.88 11.21 1.01
N TYR A 174 -7.16 11.12 1.34
CA TYR A 174 -7.62 10.81 2.68
C TYR A 174 -8.21 9.42 2.75
N GLY A 175 -7.60 8.55 3.56
CA GLY A 175 -8.09 7.20 3.81
C GLY A 175 -8.62 7.02 5.24
N VAL A 176 -8.96 5.79 5.58
CA VAL A 176 -9.40 5.38 6.92
C VAL A 176 -8.40 4.38 7.48
N GLU A 177 -7.88 4.65 8.69
CA GLU A 177 -6.87 3.82 9.34
C GLU A 177 -7.31 2.36 9.48
N GLY A 178 -6.47 1.44 9.01
CA GLY A 178 -6.75 0.01 9.03
C GLY A 178 -7.87 -0.44 8.09
N LYS A 179 -8.25 0.38 7.10
CA LYS A 179 -9.17 0.04 6.03
C LYS A 179 -8.63 0.48 4.67
N THR A 180 -8.69 1.79 4.38
CA THR A 180 -8.30 2.37 3.09
C THR A 180 -7.00 3.17 3.15
N ASP A 181 -6.36 3.22 4.33
CA ASP A 181 -5.06 3.86 4.57
C ASP A 181 -3.98 3.46 3.56
N VAL A 182 -3.83 2.16 3.31
CA VAL A 182 -2.81 1.65 2.38
C VAL A 182 -3.12 2.02 0.94
N VAL A 183 -4.41 2.08 0.59
CA VAL A 183 -4.87 2.52 -0.74
C VAL A 183 -4.60 4.01 -0.93
N ALA A 184 -4.87 4.84 0.08
CA ALA A 184 -4.58 6.26 0.09
C ALA A 184 -3.08 6.53 -0.10
N HIS A 185 -2.23 5.87 0.70
CA HIS A 185 -0.79 5.95 0.57
C HIS A 185 -0.32 5.49 -0.83
N ARG A 186 -0.86 4.37 -1.33
CA ARG A 186 -0.51 3.85 -2.65
C ARG A 186 -0.86 4.83 -3.76
N LEU A 187 -2.07 5.40 -3.74
CA LEU A 187 -2.51 6.37 -4.73
C LEU A 187 -1.60 7.61 -4.72
N LYS A 188 -1.20 8.07 -3.53
CA LYS A 188 -0.22 9.17 -3.39
C LYS A 188 1.09 8.86 -4.11
N THR A 189 1.65 7.65 -3.94
CA THR A 189 2.88 7.30 -4.66
C THR A 189 2.67 7.21 -6.17
N GLN A 190 1.47 6.83 -6.64
CA GLN A 190 1.18 6.82 -8.08
C GLN A 190 1.18 8.22 -8.68
N PHE A 191 0.68 9.23 -7.99
CA PHE A 191 0.82 10.62 -8.43
C PHE A 191 2.28 11.05 -8.50
N ASN A 192 3.09 10.70 -7.49
CA ASN A 192 4.51 11.06 -7.48
C ASN A 192 5.28 10.37 -8.63
N GLU A 193 5.07 9.08 -8.81
CA GLU A 193 5.88 8.28 -9.74
C GLU A 193 5.43 8.39 -11.20
N ASN A 194 4.12 8.54 -11.46
CA ASN A 194 3.57 8.58 -12.82
C ASN A 194 3.29 10.00 -13.30
N SER A 195 2.63 10.82 -12.48
CA SER A 195 2.25 12.19 -12.85
C SER A 195 3.34 13.23 -12.56
N LYS A 196 4.39 12.86 -11.82
CA LYS A 196 5.53 13.73 -11.46
C LYS A 196 5.12 14.96 -10.63
N ILE A 197 4.05 14.83 -9.84
CA ILE A 197 3.57 15.90 -8.96
C ILE A 197 3.74 15.51 -7.49
N ILE A 198 3.84 16.52 -6.63
CA ILE A 198 3.72 16.34 -5.19
C ILE A 198 2.25 16.03 -4.87
N ALA A 199 2.05 15.10 -3.96
CA ALA A 199 0.75 14.73 -3.41
C ALA A 199 0.95 14.35 -1.95
N PHE A 200 -0.08 14.55 -1.13
CA PHE A 200 -0.06 14.20 0.29
C PHE A 200 -1.15 13.17 0.58
N TRP A 201 -0.99 12.47 1.70
CA TRP A 201 -1.99 11.55 2.19
C TRP A 201 -1.99 11.59 3.71
N ASP A 202 -3.16 11.38 4.29
CA ASP A 202 -3.36 11.22 5.74
C ASP A 202 -4.64 10.40 5.98
N VAL A 203 -4.94 10.04 7.23
CA VAL A 203 -5.97 9.04 7.55
C VAL A 203 -6.88 9.45 8.70
N PHE A 204 -8.17 9.15 8.56
CA PHE A 204 -9.13 9.20 9.66
C PHE A 204 -8.87 8.07 10.67
N PRO A 205 -9.05 8.30 11.98
CA PRO A 205 -9.61 9.51 12.59
C PRO A 205 -8.58 10.60 12.92
N GLU A 206 -7.27 10.31 12.91
CA GLU A 206 -6.21 11.24 13.34
C GLU A 206 -6.19 12.55 12.54
N LEU A 207 -6.45 12.47 11.22
CA LEU A 207 -6.64 13.62 10.35
C LEU A 207 -7.66 14.64 10.90
N SER A 208 -8.73 14.15 11.55
CA SER A 208 -9.76 14.99 12.17
C SER A 208 -9.30 15.71 13.44
N HIS A 209 -8.08 15.48 13.90
CA HIS A 209 -7.46 16.20 15.01
C HIS A 209 -6.41 17.18 14.52
N ASN A 210 -5.71 16.85 13.42
CA ASN A 210 -4.54 17.58 12.96
C ASN A 210 -4.86 18.46 11.75
N GLU A 211 -5.14 17.85 10.59
CA GLU A 211 -5.33 18.59 9.34
C GLU A 211 -6.65 19.38 9.29
N ILE A 212 -7.69 18.95 10.01
CA ILE A 212 -8.97 19.69 10.03
C ILE A 212 -8.79 21.14 10.49
N VAL A 213 -7.85 21.38 11.41
CA VAL A 213 -7.56 22.71 11.95
C VAL A 213 -7.00 23.62 10.86
N ALA A 214 -6.17 23.10 9.96
CA ALA A 214 -5.64 23.86 8.84
C ALA A 214 -6.75 24.36 7.90
N TRP A 215 -7.83 23.58 7.73
CA TRP A 215 -8.98 24.00 6.95
C TRP A 215 -9.79 25.15 7.60
N GLY A 216 -9.56 25.47 8.88
CA GLY A 216 -10.17 26.59 9.60
C GLY A 216 -9.67 27.98 9.18
N LYS A 217 -10.51 29.02 9.29
CA LYS A 217 -10.40 30.34 8.62
C LYS A 217 -9.16 31.19 8.94
N GLU A 218 -8.34 30.79 9.90
CA GLU A 218 -7.21 31.58 10.41
C GLU A 218 -5.95 31.48 9.55
N GLY A 219 -5.74 30.34 8.88
CA GLY A 219 -4.59 30.12 8.00
C GLY A 219 -4.63 30.96 6.71
N LYS A 220 -3.44 31.36 6.21
CA LYS A 220 -3.26 32.18 4.99
C LYS A 220 -2.88 31.40 3.73
N VAL A 221 -2.89 30.07 3.79
CA VAL A 221 -2.57 29.21 2.64
C VAL A 221 -3.68 29.36 1.60
N ASP A 222 -3.30 29.43 0.31
CA ASP A 222 -4.27 29.32 -0.77
C ASP A 222 -4.73 27.87 -0.90
N PHE A 223 -5.94 27.58 -0.42
CA PHE A 223 -6.49 26.23 -0.48
C PHE A 223 -6.92 25.81 -1.89
N GLN A 224 -7.05 26.75 -2.83
CA GLN A 224 -7.53 26.45 -4.18
C GLN A 224 -6.53 25.60 -4.97
N GLN A 225 -5.25 25.56 -4.57
CA GLN A 225 -4.27 24.68 -5.19
C GLN A 225 -4.46 23.20 -4.80
N PHE A 226 -5.23 22.89 -3.76
CA PHE A 226 -5.44 21.51 -3.30
C PHE A 226 -6.72 20.90 -3.86
N TYR A 227 -6.73 19.57 -3.95
CA TYR A 227 -7.92 18.81 -4.30
C TYR A 227 -8.01 17.53 -3.45
N PRO A 228 -8.87 17.53 -2.41
CA PRO A 228 -9.06 16.37 -1.57
C PRO A 228 -9.74 15.20 -2.29
N LEU A 229 -9.20 14.00 -2.07
CA LEU A 229 -9.73 12.72 -2.56
C LEU A 229 -9.98 11.80 -1.36
N PHE A 230 -11.23 11.45 -1.11
CA PHE A 230 -11.62 10.59 0.00
C PHE A 230 -11.74 9.14 -0.48
N ILE A 231 -10.89 8.25 0.03
CA ILE A 231 -10.95 6.82 -0.25
C ILE A 231 -11.89 6.16 0.76
N ARG A 232 -13.10 5.86 0.30
CA ARG A 232 -14.21 5.39 1.12
C ARG A 232 -14.29 3.87 1.12
N ASP A 233 -14.96 3.35 2.14
CA ASP A 233 -15.28 1.93 2.27
C ASP A 233 -16.68 1.80 2.87
N VAL A 234 -17.47 0.85 2.37
CA VAL A 234 -18.86 0.68 2.83
C VAL A 234 -18.95 0.23 4.29
N GLU A 235 -17.89 -0.34 4.83
CA GLU A 235 -17.81 -0.83 6.21
C GLU A 235 -17.07 0.14 7.15
N GLU A 236 -16.79 1.39 6.74
CA GLU A 236 -16.02 2.37 7.56
C GLU A 236 -16.69 2.75 8.89
N GLY A 237 -18.00 2.51 9.01
CA GLY A 237 -18.79 2.73 10.22
C GLY A 237 -19.26 4.18 10.40
N GLU A 238 -20.38 4.35 11.11
CA GLU A 238 -21.09 5.64 11.22
C GLU A 238 -20.24 6.77 11.81
N ARG A 239 -19.36 6.47 12.78
CA ARG A 239 -18.50 7.50 13.39
C ARG A 239 -17.49 8.06 12.40
N ILE A 240 -16.91 7.22 11.55
CA ILE A 240 -15.94 7.66 10.53
C ILE A 240 -16.66 8.39 9.42
N LYS A 241 -17.77 7.85 8.92
CA LYS A 241 -18.64 8.51 7.95
C LYS A 241 -18.99 9.93 8.38
N ARG A 242 -19.43 10.10 9.62
CA ARG A 242 -19.75 11.44 10.16
C ARG A 242 -18.55 12.39 10.19
N ARG A 243 -17.36 11.88 10.53
CA ARG A 243 -16.12 12.70 10.51
C ARG A 243 -15.75 13.14 9.10
N ILE A 244 -15.91 12.26 8.12
CA ILE A 244 -15.68 12.56 6.71
C ILE A 244 -16.66 13.64 6.24
N GLU A 245 -17.95 13.49 6.52
CA GLU A 245 -19.00 14.47 6.15
C GLU A 245 -18.72 15.86 6.75
N VAL A 246 -18.34 15.93 8.03
CA VAL A 246 -17.99 17.21 8.68
C VAL A 246 -16.75 17.83 8.03
N THR A 247 -15.75 17.01 7.72
CA THR A 247 -14.52 17.47 7.04
C THR A 247 -14.82 18.02 5.65
N GLN A 248 -15.63 17.31 4.87
CA GLN A 248 -16.10 17.75 3.56
C GLN A 248 -16.90 19.07 3.64
N SER A 249 -17.75 19.24 4.65
CA SER A 249 -18.47 20.50 4.87
C SER A 249 -17.52 21.67 5.07
N ILE A 250 -16.50 21.50 5.91
CA ILE A 250 -15.50 22.55 6.21
C ILE A 250 -14.68 22.90 4.96
N ILE A 251 -14.26 21.88 4.18
CA ILE A 251 -13.56 22.08 2.89
C ILE A 251 -14.46 22.83 1.90
N THR A 252 -15.75 22.50 1.87
CA THR A 252 -16.73 23.15 0.98
C THR A 252 -16.91 24.62 1.33
N GLU A 253 -16.89 25.00 2.62
CA GLU A 253 -16.90 26.42 3.03
C GLU A 253 -15.70 27.21 2.50
N ARG A 254 -14.58 26.52 2.21
CA ARG A 254 -13.40 27.11 1.55
C ARG A 254 -13.51 27.19 0.03
N LYS A 255 -14.65 26.77 -0.52
CA LYS A 255 -14.89 26.68 -1.97
C LYS A 255 -13.88 25.79 -2.67
N VAL A 256 -13.42 24.73 -2.00
CA VAL A 256 -12.51 23.73 -2.57
C VAL A 256 -13.33 22.52 -2.95
N GLY A 257 -13.18 22.07 -4.20
CA GLY A 257 -13.80 20.84 -4.68
C GLY A 257 -13.10 19.62 -4.10
N TRP A 258 -13.85 18.54 -3.93
CA TRP A 258 -13.35 17.24 -3.48
C TRP A 258 -14.09 16.12 -4.21
N GLU A 259 -13.54 14.92 -4.18
CA GLU A 259 -14.15 13.72 -4.76
C GLU A 259 -14.06 12.54 -3.79
N GLU A 260 -15.03 11.64 -3.86
CA GLU A 260 -14.97 10.33 -3.21
C GLU A 260 -14.60 9.24 -4.21
N ILE A 261 -13.79 8.29 -3.78
CA ILE A 261 -13.45 7.07 -4.50
C ILE A 261 -13.90 5.91 -3.62
N TRP A 262 -14.84 5.11 -4.15
CA TRP A 262 -15.40 3.92 -3.53
C TRP A 262 -14.83 2.66 -4.16
#